data_AF-A0A966PBD4-F1
#
_entry.id   AF-A0A966PBD4-F1
#
_cell.length_a   1.000
_cell.length_b   1.000
_cell.length_c   1.000
_cell.angle_alpha   90.00
_cell.angle_beta   90.00
_cell.angle_gamma   90.00
#
_symmetry.space_group_name_H-M   'P 1'
#
loop_
_entity.id
_entity.type
_entity.pdbx_description
1 polymer ?
#
loop_
_entity_poly.entity_id
_entity_poly.type
_entity_poly.pdbx_seq_one_letter_code
_entity_poly.pdbx_strand_id
1 'polypeptide(L)'
;IAYEGTAPRFVDGFLDYKVAGVHFNPDGSVFEGRYDLVMLKSIAQCLYGFSDAPISATISVLKDGAEERISTSSLEEFGEGAFTWLKLSAQGFTFSNPTLRVKMSQSSDASSTPRKVTQGLETPEVKENAKTETKPEPERIEKSSKNQASIEVKSSVKQLKKSITCVKGKTVKKVTGVNPKCPTGFRKR
;
A
#
# COMPACT_ATOMS: atom_id res chain seq x y z
N ILE A 1 -8.93 -11.06 -14.18
CA ILE A 1 -8.46 -10.54 -12.87
C ILE A 1 -8.50 -9.02 -12.92
N ALA A 2 -8.87 -8.37 -11.82
CA ALA A 2 -8.88 -6.93 -11.64
C ALA A 2 -8.07 -6.59 -10.37
N TYR A 3 -7.46 -5.41 -10.38
CA TYR A 3 -6.58 -4.94 -9.32
C TYR A 3 -7.07 -3.56 -8.84
N GLU A 4 -6.84 -3.22 -7.57
CA GLU A 4 -7.11 -1.87 -7.07
C GLU A 4 -6.22 -0.85 -7.82
N GLY A 5 -6.82 0.16 -8.45
CA GLY A 5 -6.10 1.12 -9.31
C GLY A 5 -5.14 2.08 -8.58
N THR A 6 -4.96 1.94 -7.28
CA THR A 6 -4.05 2.74 -6.45
C THR A 6 -2.97 1.88 -5.86
N ALA A 7 -1.84 2.44 -5.44
CA ALA A 7 -0.81 1.69 -4.70
C ALA A 7 -1.40 1.00 -3.44
N PRO A 8 -0.78 -0.09 -2.96
CA PRO A 8 -1.16 -0.75 -1.71
C PRO A 8 -1.24 0.24 -0.55
N ARG A 9 -2.24 0.06 0.31
CA ARG A 9 -2.41 0.91 1.48
C ARG A 9 -1.49 0.43 2.58
N PHE A 10 -0.62 1.30 3.07
CA PHE A 10 0.22 1.00 4.24
C PHE A 10 -0.55 1.28 5.53
N VAL A 11 -0.98 0.22 6.24
CA VAL A 11 -1.79 0.32 7.46
C VAL A 11 -1.29 -0.70 8.47
N ASP A 12 -1.09 -0.27 9.72
CA ASP A 12 -0.68 -1.14 10.84
C ASP A 12 0.61 -1.96 10.55
N GLY A 13 1.53 -1.44 9.72
CA GLY A 13 2.76 -2.13 9.34
C GLY A 13 2.57 -3.25 8.33
N PHE A 14 1.51 -3.14 7.50
CA PHE A 14 1.19 -4.04 6.41
C PHE A 14 0.87 -3.24 5.15
N LEU A 15 1.19 -3.82 3.99
CA LEU A 15 0.72 -3.34 2.69
C LEU A 15 -0.52 -4.15 2.29
N ASP A 16 -1.68 -3.51 2.35
CA ASP A 16 -2.96 -4.10 2.00
C ASP A 16 -3.31 -3.75 0.53
N TYR A 17 -3.62 -4.76 -0.27
CA TYR A 17 -3.97 -4.59 -1.69
C TYR A 17 -5.17 -5.45 -2.08
N LYS A 18 -6.13 -4.84 -2.78
CA LYS A 18 -7.33 -5.56 -3.22
C LYS A 18 -7.19 -6.07 -4.65
N VAL A 19 -7.66 -7.29 -4.81
CA VAL A 19 -7.71 -8.02 -6.08
C VAL A 19 -9.11 -8.59 -6.24
N ALA A 20 -9.53 -8.75 -7.49
CA ALA A 20 -10.80 -9.38 -7.83
C ALA A 20 -10.63 -10.32 -9.02
N GLY A 21 -11.41 -11.41 -9.05
CA GLY A 21 -11.31 -12.45 -10.06
C GLY A 21 -12.62 -13.22 -10.19
N VAL A 22 -12.75 -13.96 -11.30
CA VAL A 22 -13.79 -14.98 -11.42
C VAL A 22 -13.50 -16.10 -10.44
N HIS A 23 -14.53 -16.80 -9.95
CA HIS A 23 -14.34 -17.93 -9.04
C HIS A 23 -13.88 -19.20 -9.77
N PHE A 24 -14.43 -19.41 -10.96
CA PHE A 24 -14.17 -20.57 -11.79
C PHE A 24 -13.69 -20.14 -13.17
N ASN A 25 -12.83 -20.96 -13.76
CA ASN A 25 -12.47 -20.90 -15.16
C ASN A 25 -13.61 -21.44 -16.04
N PRO A 26 -13.57 -21.22 -17.37
CA PRO A 26 -14.60 -21.73 -18.29
C PRO A 26 -14.75 -23.26 -18.30
N ASP A 27 -13.71 -23.99 -17.90
CA ASP A 27 -13.71 -25.45 -17.76
C ASP A 27 -14.28 -25.96 -16.42
N GLY A 28 -14.70 -25.04 -15.53
CA GLY A 28 -15.23 -25.35 -14.20
C GLY A 28 -14.16 -25.54 -13.11
N SER A 29 -12.87 -25.46 -13.44
CA SER A 29 -11.80 -25.49 -12.44
C SER A 29 -11.79 -24.21 -11.60
N VAL A 30 -11.32 -24.29 -10.36
CA VAL A 30 -11.20 -23.12 -9.47
C VAL A 30 -10.12 -22.19 -10.01
N PHE A 31 -10.42 -20.90 -10.08
CA PHE A 31 -9.42 -19.90 -10.48
C PHE A 31 -8.39 -19.70 -9.37
N GLU A 32 -7.12 -19.89 -9.71
CA GLU A 32 -6.00 -19.56 -8.83
C GLU A 32 -5.45 -18.18 -9.18
N GLY A 33 -5.39 -17.32 -8.16
CA GLY A 33 -4.83 -16.00 -8.24
C GLY A 33 -3.31 -16.01 -8.25
N ARG A 34 -2.76 -15.03 -8.95
CA ARG A 34 -1.35 -14.65 -8.90
C ARG A 34 -1.23 -13.16 -8.66
N TYR A 35 -0.27 -12.77 -7.85
CA TYR A 35 0.03 -11.38 -7.57
C TYR A 35 1.52 -11.15 -7.42
N ASP A 36 2.02 -10.12 -8.12
CA ASP A 36 3.39 -9.66 -8.01
C ASP A 36 3.38 -8.22 -7.47
N LEU A 37 4.05 -7.99 -6.35
CA LEU A 37 4.37 -6.65 -5.83
C LEU A 37 5.82 -6.33 -6.14
N VAL A 38 6.06 -5.24 -6.86
CA VAL A 38 7.40 -4.73 -7.13
C VAL A 38 7.57 -3.40 -6.40
N MET A 39 8.58 -3.29 -5.55
CA MET A 39 8.84 -2.12 -4.71
C MET A 39 10.35 -1.86 -4.63
N LEU A 40 10.77 -0.60 -4.62
CA LEU A 40 12.16 -0.25 -4.34
C LEU A 40 12.56 -0.66 -2.92
N LYS A 41 13.75 -1.25 -2.76
CA LYS A 41 14.31 -1.64 -1.46
C LYS A 41 14.39 -0.43 -0.51
N SER A 42 14.78 0.73 -1.02
CA SER A 42 14.83 1.99 -0.26
C SER A 42 13.47 2.45 0.27
N ILE A 43 12.38 2.25 -0.49
CA ILE A 43 11.02 2.55 -0.03
C ILE A 43 10.60 1.58 1.07
N ALA A 44 10.89 0.29 0.91
CA ALA A 44 10.63 -0.71 1.94
C ALA A 44 11.39 -0.39 3.25
N GLN A 45 12.66 -0.01 3.14
CA GLN A 45 13.47 0.44 4.28
C GLN A 45 12.87 1.66 4.96
N CYS A 46 12.43 2.66 4.20
CA CYS A 46 11.79 3.86 4.72
C CYS A 46 10.47 3.55 5.46
N LEU A 47 9.60 2.71 4.87
CA LEU A 47 8.30 2.37 5.45
C LEU A 47 8.41 1.55 6.74
N TYR A 48 9.38 0.64 6.80
CA TYR A 48 9.53 -0.31 7.91
C TYR A 48 10.67 0.02 8.88
N GLY A 49 11.47 1.04 8.60
CA GLY A 49 12.65 1.40 9.40
C GLY A 49 13.76 0.34 9.33
N PHE A 50 13.89 -0.35 8.19
CA PHE A 50 14.91 -1.37 7.98
C PHE A 50 16.26 -0.77 7.61
N SER A 51 17.33 -1.49 7.95
CA SER A 51 18.69 -1.20 7.50
C SER A 51 18.99 -1.95 6.19
N ASP A 52 20.25 -2.02 5.79
CA ASP A 52 20.69 -2.77 4.60
C ASP A 52 20.68 -4.30 4.78
N ALA A 53 20.19 -4.81 5.91
CA ALA A 53 20.09 -6.23 6.20
C ALA A 53 19.13 -6.96 5.24
N PRO A 54 19.27 -8.29 5.07
CA PRO A 54 18.36 -9.09 4.23
C PRO A 54 16.90 -8.96 4.66
N ILE A 55 16.04 -8.60 3.70
CA ILE A 55 14.60 -8.48 3.90
C ILE A 55 13.95 -9.83 3.60
N SER A 56 12.94 -10.16 4.39
CA SER A 56 12.00 -11.26 4.21
C SER A 56 10.60 -10.68 4.15
N ALA A 57 9.68 -11.41 3.52
CA ALA A 57 8.29 -10.99 3.44
C ALA A 57 7.35 -12.17 3.64
N THR A 58 6.23 -11.90 4.31
CA THR A 58 5.12 -12.84 4.46
C THR A 58 3.89 -12.24 3.79
N ILE A 59 3.21 -13.05 3.00
CA ILE A 59 2.01 -12.64 2.27
C ILE A 59 0.86 -13.47 2.81
N SER A 60 -0.17 -12.77 3.27
CA SER A 60 -1.40 -13.35 3.81
C SER A 60 -2.58 -12.97 2.93
N VAL A 61 -3.49 -13.90 2.67
CA VAL A 61 -4.73 -13.62 1.93
C VAL A 61 -5.86 -13.52 2.92
N LEU A 62 -6.60 -12.41 2.88
CA LEU A 62 -7.74 -12.18 3.76
C LEU A 62 -9.06 -12.29 2.99
N LYS A 63 -9.98 -13.06 3.56
CA LYS A 63 -11.39 -13.15 3.15
C LYS A 63 -12.27 -12.74 4.33
N ASP A 64 -13.03 -11.66 4.18
CA ASP A 64 -13.90 -11.14 5.24
C ASP A 64 -13.20 -10.93 6.61
N GLY A 65 -11.87 -10.72 6.58
CA GLY A 65 -11.03 -10.58 7.77
C GLY A 65 -10.47 -11.88 8.34
N ALA A 66 -10.83 -13.04 7.80
CA ALA A 66 -10.19 -14.33 8.10
C ALA A 66 -8.96 -14.53 7.21
N GLU A 67 -7.88 -15.00 7.80
CA GLU A 67 -6.60 -15.23 7.13
C GLU A 67 -6.55 -16.63 6.53
N GLU A 68 -6.11 -16.72 5.28
CA GLU A 68 -5.94 -17.95 4.54
C GLU A 68 -4.49 -18.09 4.06
N ARG A 69 -4.01 -19.34 4.07
CA ARG A 69 -2.66 -19.65 3.62
C ARG A 69 -2.60 -19.73 2.09
N ILE A 70 -1.55 -19.15 1.54
CA ILE A 70 -1.20 -19.25 0.12
C ILE A 70 -0.29 -20.45 -0.12
N SER A 71 -0.34 -20.98 -1.35
CA SER A 71 0.45 -22.14 -1.76
C SER A 71 1.93 -21.80 -1.97
N THR A 72 2.22 -20.63 -2.55
CA THR A 72 3.61 -20.22 -2.83
C THR A 72 3.79 -18.73 -2.63
N SER A 73 4.82 -18.34 -1.86
CA SER A 73 5.37 -16.98 -1.82
C SER A 73 6.87 -16.99 -2.09
N SER A 74 7.32 -16.07 -2.93
CA SER A 74 8.74 -15.86 -3.22
C SER A 74 9.10 -14.38 -3.08
N LEU A 75 10.32 -14.11 -2.61
CA LEU A 75 10.92 -12.78 -2.59
C LEU A 75 12.21 -12.84 -3.41
N GLU A 76 12.30 -11.97 -4.41
CA GLU A 76 13.45 -11.81 -5.28
C GLU A 76 13.97 -10.37 -5.16
N GLU A 77 15.29 -10.21 -5.01
CA GLU A 77 15.95 -8.91 -5.10
C GLU A 77 16.65 -8.81 -6.46
N PHE A 78 16.46 -7.71 -7.19
CA PHE A 78 17.09 -7.51 -8.50
C PHE A 78 17.46 -6.04 -8.73
N GLY A 79 18.46 -5.79 -9.56
CA GLY A 79 19.06 -4.47 -9.76
C GLY A 79 20.15 -4.15 -8.73
N GLU A 80 20.77 -2.98 -8.87
CA GLU A 80 21.97 -2.61 -8.12
C GLU A 80 21.88 -1.21 -7.49
N GLY A 81 22.54 -1.05 -6.34
CA GLY A 81 22.67 0.21 -5.63
C GLY A 81 21.31 0.83 -5.24
N ALA A 82 21.14 2.11 -5.55
CA ALA A 82 19.92 2.86 -5.20
C ALA A 82 18.65 2.37 -5.93
N PHE A 83 18.81 1.58 -7.00
CA PHE A 83 17.73 1.02 -7.80
C PHE A 83 17.57 -0.49 -7.59
N THR A 84 17.93 -1.01 -6.41
CA THR A 84 17.56 -2.38 -6.04
C THR A 84 16.05 -2.47 -5.79
N TRP A 85 15.42 -3.39 -6.50
CA TRP A 85 13.99 -3.68 -6.44
C TRP A 85 13.75 -5.01 -5.72
N LEU A 86 12.68 -5.05 -4.94
CA LEU A 86 12.12 -6.23 -4.32
C LEU A 86 10.90 -6.65 -5.14
N LYS A 87 10.90 -7.88 -5.66
CA LYS A 87 9.73 -8.52 -6.27
C LYS A 87 9.22 -9.60 -5.34
N LEU A 88 7.98 -9.42 -4.89
CA LEU A 88 7.26 -10.37 -4.06
C LEU A 88 6.19 -11.01 -4.91
N SER A 89 6.23 -12.34 -5.05
CA SER A 89 5.26 -13.08 -5.85
C SER A 89 4.45 -13.99 -4.95
N ALA A 90 3.12 -13.98 -5.05
CA ALA A 90 2.21 -14.88 -4.38
C ALA A 90 1.32 -15.60 -5.41
N GLN A 91 1.19 -16.92 -5.28
CA GLN A 91 0.45 -17.77 -6.21
C GLN A 91 -0.39 -18.82 -5.47
N GLY A 92 -1.48 -19.25 -6.10
CA GLY A 92 -2.31 -20.37 -5.65
C GLY A 92 -3.39 -20.00 -4.63
N PHE A 93 -3.81 -18.73 -4.57
CA PHE A 93 -4.93 -18.31 -3.71
C PHE A 93 -6.25 -18.28 -4.49
N THR A 94 -7.35 -18.73 -3.89
CA THR A 94 -8.59 -19.03 -4.62
C THR A 94 -9.76 -18.16 -4.15
N PHE A 95 -9.80 -16.87 -4.53
CA PHE A 95 -10.93 -15.99 -4.17
C PHE A 95 -11.31 -15.00 -5.24
N SER A 96 -12.61 -14.69 -5.29
CA SER A 96 -13.18 -13.71 -6.22
C SER A 96 -12.92 -12.26 -5.81
N ASN A 97 -12.67 -11.98 -4.52
CA ASN A 97 -12.37 -10.63 -4.02
C ASN A 97 -11.45 -10.62 -2.77
N PRO A 98 -10.23 -11.19 -2.83
CA PRO A 98 -9.34 -11.22 -1.67
C PRO A 98 -8.71 -9.85 -1.38
N THR A 99 -8.29 -9.67 -0.12
CA THR A 99 -7.30 -8.64 0.24
C THR A 99 -5.97 -9.31 0.52
N LEU A 100 -4.95 -8.97 -0.27
CA LEU A 100 -3.58 -9.39 -0.04
C LEU A 100 -2.97 -8.48 1.03
N ARG A 101 -2.41 -9.07 2.07
CA ARG A 101 -1.74 -8.39 3.16
C ARG A 101 -0.30 -8.82 3.20
N VAL A 102 0.60 -7.90 2.89
CA VAL A 102 2.03 -8.16 2.89
C VAL A 102 2.65 -7.53 4.13
N LYS A 103 3.42 -8.32 4.87
CA LYS A 103 4.30 -7.84 5.94
C LYS A 103 5.75 -8.10 5.55
N MET A 104 6.60 -7.10 5.69
CA MET A 104 8.04 -7.29 5.55
C MET A 104 8.68 -7.38 6.94
N SER A 105 9.76 -8.14 7.03
CA SER A 105 10.62 -8.30 8.21
C SER A 105 12.07 -8.36 7.75
N GLN A 106 13.01 -7.81 8.51
CA GLN A 106 14.43 -8.05 8.27
C GLN A 106 14.94 -9.08 9.29
N SER A 107 15.85 -9.96 8.87
CA SER A 107 16.64 -10.72 9.84
C SER A 107 17.50 -9.72 10.58
N SER A 108 17.16 -9.46 11.83
CA SER A 108 17.93 -8.56 12.68
C SER A 108 19.27 -9.21 12.99
N ASP A 109 20.34 -8.74 12.36
CA ASP A 109 21.65 -8.83 13.00
C ASP A 109 21.55 -8.08 14.33
N ALA A 110 21.76 -8.82 15.42
CA ALA A 110 21.73 -8.25 16.75
C ALA A 110 22.76 -7.10 16.81
N SER A 111 22.31 -5.93 17.29
CA SER A 111 23.10 -4.75 17.63
C SER A 111 23.41 -3.74 16.51
N SER A 112 22.45 -2.86 16.24
CA SER A 112 22.77 -1.43 16.16
C SER A 112 21.93 -0.67 17.18
N THR A 113 22.53 -0.44 18.35
CA THR A 113 22.04 0.49 19.37
C THR A 113 21.68 1.84 18.73
N PRO A 114 20.56 2.48 19.14
CA PRO A 114 20.18 3.78 18.63
C PRO A 114 21.17 4.83 19.14
N ARG A 115 22.08 5.26 18.25
CA ARG A 115 22.88 6.47 18.50
C ARG A 115 21.92 7.66 18.37
N LYS A 116 21.54 8.20 19.53
CA LYS A 116 20.86 9.48 19.68
C LYS A 116 21.60 10.53 18.85
N VAL A 117 21.00 10.98 17.75
CA VAL A 117 21.47 12.13 16.98
C VAL A 117 21.10 13.38 17.80
N THR A 118 22.11 13.97 18.42
CA THR A 118 22.02 15.32 18.97
C THR A 118 22.01 16.31 17.82
N GLN A 119 21.04 17.22 17.86
CA GLN A 119 20.89 18.36 16.95
C GLN A 119 22.17 19.18 16.85
N GLY A 120 22.67 19.34 15.63
CA GLY A 120 23.62 20.37 15.23
C GLY A 120 22.99 21.12 14.06
N LEU A 121 22.40 22.27 14.39
CA LEU A 121 21.92 23.30 13.49
C LEU A 121 23.12 23.84 12.71
N GLU A 122 23.08 23.83 11.38
CA GLU A 122 23.70 24.89 10.57
C GLU A 122 23.25 24.82 9.10
N THR A 123 22.51 25.86 8.73
CA THR A 123 22.24 26.31 7.37
C THR A 123 23.45 27.07 6.86
N PRO A 124 23.81 26.94 5.58
CA PRO A 124 24.20 28.13 4.84
C PRO A 124 23.30 28.36 3.62
N GLU A 125 22.80 29.58 3.60
CA GLU A 125 22.05 30.29 2.59
C GLU A 125 23.00 30.68 1.42
N VAL A 126 22.58 30.48 0.17
CA VAL A 126 23.20 31.12 -1.00
C VAL A 126 22.10 31.79 -1.83
N LYS A 127 22.39 33.05 -2.17
CA LYS A 127 21.51 34.10 -2.66
C LYS A 127 21.25 34.02 -4.17
N GLU A 128 19.99 34.27 -4.52
CA GLU A 128 19.48 35.15 -5.58
C GLU A 128 20.42 35.60 -6.72
N ASN A 129 20.07 35.29 -7.98
CA ASN A 129 19.76 36.34 -8.96
C ASN A 129 18.98 35.82 -10.19
N ALA A 130 18.12 36.70 -10.74
CA ALA A 130 17.14 36.46 -11.81
C ALA A 130 17.64 36.87 -13.24
N LYS A 131 16.75 36.71 -14.25
CA LYS A 131 16.65 37.39 -15.57
C LYS A 131 17.28 36.62 -16.78
N THR A 132 16.75 36.47 -18.02
CA THR A 132 15.48 36.76 -18.78
C THR A 132 15.65 36.29 -20.26
N GLU A 133 14.53 35.94 -20.93
CA GLU A 133 14.18 35.90 -22.39
C GLU A 133 15.08 35.20 -23.45
N THR A 134 14.48 34.38 -24.33
CA THR A 134 14.07 34.78 -25.73
C THR A 134 13.48 33.59 -26.55
N LYS A 135 12.39 33.90 -27.29
CA LYS A 135 11.66 33.21 -28.39
C LYS A 135 12.59 32.63 -29.51
N PRO A 136 12.16 31.75 -30.46
CA PRO A 136 10.92 31.87 -31.24
C PRO A 136 10.10 30.59 -31.52
N GLU A 137 8.89 30.89 -31.97
CA GLU A 137 7.77 30.11 -32.53
C GLU A 137 8.07 29.66 -33.99
N PRO A 138 7.35 28.69 -34.58
CA PRO A 138 6.17 29.06 -35.38
C PRO A 138 4.90 28.20 -35.18
N GLU A 139 3.80 28.85 -35.55
CA GLU A 139 2.35 28.56 -35.67
C GLU A 139 1.95 27.18 -36.28
N ARG A 140 0.90 26.48 -35.78
CA ARG A 140 -0.58 26.64 -35.91
C ARG A 140 -1.11 26.25 -37.31
N ILE A 141 -2.12 25.35 -37.44
CA ILE A 141 -3.58 25.64 -37.62
C ILE A 141 -4.35 24.29 -37.67
N GLU A 142 -5.24 24.02 -36.69
CA GLU A 142 -6.73 23.96 -36.72
C GLU A 142 -7.35 22.70 -37.40
N LYS A 143 -8.49 22.10 -36.98
CA LYS A 143 -9.73 22.65 -36.39
C LYS A 143 -10.65 21.52 -35.84
N SER A 144 -11.36 21.83 -34.75
CA SER A 144 -12.80 21.66 -34.49
C SER A 144 -13.51 20.29 -34.65
N SER A 145 -14.18 19.78 -33.59
CA SER A 145 -15.62 20.03 -33.37
C SER A 145 -16.17 19.41 -32.07
N LYS A 146 -17.21 20.08 -31.56
CA LYS A 146 -18.03 19.85 -30.36
C LYS A 146 -18.72 18.47 -30.35
N ASN A 147 -18.99 17.92 -29.15
CA ASN A 147 -20.36 17.91 -28.62
C ASN A 147 -20.46 17.47 -27.16
N GLN A 148 -21.42 18.10 -26.50
CA GLN A 148 -21.88 17.92 -25.13
C GLN A 148 -22.74 16.66 -25.01
N ALA A 149 -22.64 15.95 -23.87
CA ALA A 149 -23.77 15.28 -23.26
C ALA A 149 -23.48 15.03 -21.77
N SER A 150 -24.35 15.60 -20.95
CA SER A 150 -24.46 15.45 -19.50
C SER A 150 -24.93 14.03 -19.15
N ILE A 151 -24.24 13.34 -18.23
CA ILE A 151 -24.83 12.22 -17.47
C ILE A 151 -24.42 12.32 -15.99
N GLU A 152 -25.40 12.79 -15.22
CA GLU A 152 -25.80 12.44 -13.84
C GLU A 152 -24.84 11.56 -13.01
N VAL A 153 -23.97 12.20 -12.22
CA VAL A 153 -23.16 11.54 -11.19
C VAL A 153 -23.94 11.53 -9.87
N LYS A 154 -24.59 10.40 -9.57
CA LYS A 154 -25.06 10.09 -8.22
C LYS A 154 -23.85 9.89 -7.31
N SER A 155 -23.47 10.99 -6.64
CA SER A 155 -22.48 11.07 -5.58
C SER A 155 -22.84 10.14 -4.41
N SER A 156 -22.31 8.92 -4.43
CA SER A 156 -22.29 8.05 -3.24
C SER A 156 -21.04 8.37 -2.45
N VAL A 157 -21.14 9.39 -1.58
CA VAL A 157 -20.09 9.78 -0.64
C VAL A 157 -19.77 8.57 0.24
N LYS A 158 -18.64 7.92 -0.02
CA LYS A 158 -18.05 6.87 0.82
C LYS A 158 -17.74 7.51 2.18
N GLN A 159 -18.66 7.37 3.14
CA GLN A 159 -18.47 7.87 4.50
C GLN A 159 -17.21 7.24 5.11
N LEU A 160 -16.30 8.11 5.56
CA LEU A 160 -15.03 7.77 6.16
C LEU A 160 -15.26 6.94 7.44
N LYS A 161 -15.05 5.62 7.35
CA LYS A 161 -15.18 4.71 8.50
C LYS A 161 -14.02 4.98 9.46
N LYS A 162 -14.34 5.31 10.71
CA LYS A 162 -13.39 5.51 11.81
C LYS A 162 -13.30 4.22 12.64
N SER A 163 -12.17 4.01 13.30
CA SER A 163 -11.96 2.87 14.21
C SER A 163 -11.72 3.35 15.64
N ILE A 164 -12.29 2.67 16.63
CA ILE A 164 -12.05 2.93 18.05
C ILE A 164 -11.63 1.65 18.76
N THR A 165 -10.81 1.79 19.79
CA THR A 165 -10.41 0.71 20.67
C THR A 165 -11.24 0.78 21.94
N CYS A 166 -11.86 -0.33 22.31
CA CYS A 166 -12.75 -0.47 23.44
C CYS A 166 -12.18 -1.50 24.41
N VAL A 167 -12.16 -1.18 25.70
CA VAL A 167 -11.56 -2.01 26.76
C VAL A 167 -12.58 -2.37 27.83
N LYS A 168 -12.56 -3.63 28.28
CA LYS A 168 -13.31 -4.13 29.44
C LYS A 168 -12.40 -5.02 30.26
N GLY A 169 -11.88 -4.49 31.37
CA GLY A 169 -10.82 -5.16 32.12
C GLY A 169 -9.57 -5.39 31.26
N LYS A 170 -9.09 -6.64 31.18
CA LYS A 170 -7.93 -7.04 30.35
C LYS A 170 -8.29 -7.28 28.88
N THR A 171 -9.57 -7.27 28.52
CA THR A 171 -10.01 -7.57 27.15
C THR A 171 -10.08 -6.29 26.31
N VAL A 172 -9.45 -6.31 25.14
CA VAL A 172 -9.41 -5.21 24.16
C VAL A 172 -10.18 -5.62 22.90
N LYS A 173 -11.04 -4.75 22.37
CA LYS A 173 -11.80 -4.95 21.12
C LYS A 173 -11.74 -3.71 20.22
N LYS A 174 -11.42 -3.87 18.94
CA LYS A 174 -11.43 -2.79 17.93
C LYS A 174 -12.79 -2.77 17.22
N VAL A 175 -13.45 -1.61 17.18
CA VAL A 175 -14.77 -1.42 16.55
C VAL A 175 -14.63 -0.41 15.41
N THR A 176 -15.10 -0.77 14.21
CA THR A 176 -15.05 0.08 13.01
C THR A 176 -16.47 0.47 12.56
N GLY A 177 -16.66 1.73 12.17
CA GLY A 177 -17.95 2.23 11.72
C GLY A 177 -17.89 3.70 11.30
N VAL A 178 -18.99 4.23 10.76
CA VAL A 178 -19.07 5.66 10.41
C VAL A 178 -19.02 6.54 11.68
N ASN A 179 -19.63 6.07 12.77
CA ASN A 179 -19.56 6.69 14.08
C ASN A 179 -19.54 5.61 15.18
N PRO A 180 -18.39 4.93 15.38
CA PRO A 180 -18.34 3.73 16.21
C PRO A 180 -18.50 4.09 17.70
N LYS A 181 -19.20 3.21 18.45
CA LYS A 181 -19.37 3.28 19.91
C LYS A 181 -18.94 1.96 20.53
N CYS A 182 -18.48 2.01 21.78
CA CYS A 182 -18.12 0.80 22.49
C CYS A 182 -19.37 0.02 22.92
N PRO A 183 -19.38 -1.31 22.78
CA PRO A 183 -20.48 -2.15 23.24
C PRO A 183 -20.62 -2.12 24.76
N THR A 184 -21.79 -2.48 25.26
CA THR A 184 -22.14 -2.38 26.69
C THR A 184 -21.10 -3.06 27.58
N GLY A 185 -20.57 -2.30 28.53
CA GLY A 185 -19.52 -2.74 29.45
C GLY A 185 -18.08 -2.54 28.96
N PHE A 186 -17.86 -2.02 27.75
CA PHE A 186 -16.54 -1.60 27.29
C PHE A 186 -16.43 -0.07 27.31
N ARG A 187 -15.32 0.46 27.81
CA ARG A 187 -15.00 1.89 27.76
C ARG A 187 -14.08 2.18 26.58
N LYS A 188 -14.20 3.37 26.00
CA LYS A 188 -13.27 3.81 24.95
C LYS A 188 -11.89 4.02 25.57
N ARG A 189 -10.87 3.44 24.93
CA ARG A 189 -9.46 3.64 25.30
C ARG A 189 -8.94 4.92 24.68
#